data_AF-A0A562UTV0-F1
#
_entry.id   AF-A0A562UTV0-F1
#
_cell.length_a   1.000
_cell.length_b   1.000
_cell.length_c   1.000
_cell.angle_alpha   90.00
_cell.angle_beta   90.00
_cell.angle_gamma   90.00
#
_symmetry.space_group_name_H-M   'P 1'
#
loop_
_entity.id
_entity.type
_entity.pdbx_description
1 polymer ?
#
loop_
_entity_poly.entity_id
_entity_poly.type
_entity_poly.pdbx_seq_one_letter_code
_entity_poly.pdbx_strand_id
1 'polypeptide(L)'
;MIRAAAFALALATASLVSTPAVAGDPRLIELEYNPSQVVRINGKARVQATIMFAEDEVIENVAIGDSQSWQVTPNKRANLLFVKPLADNAVTNLTVVTSQRTYLFDLVANPRNQPVYVMSFRYPELEAAKAAAAELEARREANASEMAAANDPFAVLDPASLNFAWEKRGDASLHPVRAYDDGRATFLSWPSDRAVPAILITDSEGTEGPVNFTVRGETIVVQAVPRQIVLRHGDESALLINNGPVRPSPPLRDDAALARVEAEAQENN
;
A
#
# COMPACT_ATOMS: atom_id res chain seq x y z
N MET A 1 -57.13 9.74 47.36
CA MET A 1 -56.09 10.19 46.42
C MET A 1 -54.74 9.65 46.88
N ILE A 2 -54.27 8.50 46.37
CA ILE A 2 -52.85 8.12 46.41
C ILE A 2 -52.60 7.25 45.16
N ARG A 3 -51.83 7.77 44.20
CA ARG A 3 -51.39 7.04 43.00
C ARG A 3 -50.02 6.43 43.31
N ALA A 4 -49.91 5.11 43.21
CA ALA A 4 -48.63 4.39 43.29
C ALA A 4 -47.98 4.37 41.90
N ALA A 5 -46.79 4.96 41.77
CA ALA A 5 -45.98 4.90 40.57
C ALA A 5 -44.95 3.77 40.73
N ALA A 6 -45.01 2.77 39.86
CA ALA A 6 -44.05 1.68 39.78
C ALA A 6 -42.85 2.12 38.93
N PHE A 7 -41.65 2.11 39.52
CA PHE A 7 -40.39 2.37 38.84
C PHE A 7 -39.86 1.04 38.27
N ALA A 8 -39.78 0.93 36.94
CA ALA A 8 -39.17 -0.22 36.27
C ALA A 8 -37.65 -0.01 36.18
N LEU A 9 -36.88 -0.86 36.86
CA LEU A 9 -35.42 -0.86 36.83
C LEU A 9 -34.94 -1.75 35.67
N ALA A 10 -34.45 -1.16 34.60
CA ALA A 10 -33.82 -1.88 33.49
C ALA A 10 -32.38 -2.27 33.87
N LEU A 11 -32.14 -3.56 34.06
CA LEU A 11 -30.81 -4.11 34.32
C LEU A 11 -30.05 -4.26 32.99
N ALA A 12 -29.07 -3.38 32.74
CA ALA A 12 -28.16 -3.51 31.62
C ALA A 12 -27.09 -4.57 31.96
N THR A 13 -27.15 -5.73 31.31
CA THR A 13 -26.11 -6.76 31.38
C THR A 13 -24.91 -6.34 30.54
N ALA A 14 -23.83 -5.91 31.19
CA ALA A 14 -22.53 -5.68 30.54
C ALA A 14 -21.78 -7.00 30.37
N SER A 15 -21.63 -7.45 29.13
CA SER A 15 -20.82 -8.62 28.79
C SER A 15 -19.34 -8.24 28.85
N LEU A 16 -18.62 -8.70 29.88
CA LEU A 16 -17.16 -8.58 29.94
C LEU A 16 -16.54 -9.59 28.96
N VAL A 17 -15.99 -9.11 27.84
CA VAL A 17 -15.12 -9.91 26.98
C VAL A 17 -13.76 -10.00 27.66
N SER A 18 -13.48 -11.12 28.32
CA SER A 18 -12.15 -11.42 28.84
C SER A 18 -11.28 -11.85 27.67
N THR A 19 -10.38 -10.97 27.23
CA THR A 19 -9.29 -11.35 26.33
C THR A 19 -8.30 -12.21 27.12
N PRO A 20 -7.85 -13.38 26.61
CA PRO A 20 -6.85 -14.17 27.29
C PRO A 20 -5.53 -13.40 27.28
N ALA A 21 -5.00 -13.10 28.47
CA ALA A 21 -3.64 -12.61 28.62
C ALA A 21 -2.70 -13.74 28.18
N VAL A 22 -2.07 -13.60 27.02
CA VAL A 22 -0.90 -14.41 26.66
C VAL A 22 0.17 -14.03 27.68
N ALA A 23 0.42 -14.91 28.65
CA ALA A 23 1.47 -14.71 29.62
C ALA A 23 2.83 -14.81 28.88
N GLY A 24 3.38 -13.66 28.50
CA GLY A 24 4.73 -13.55 27.95
C GLY A 24 5.76 -14.06 28.98
N ASP A 25 6.94 -14.47 28.51
CA ASP A 25 8.02 -14.88 29.41
C ASP A 25 8.37 -13.69 30.34
N PRO A 26 8.26 -13.83 31.67
CA PRO A 26 8.48 -12.73 32.62
C PRO A 26 9.91 -12.18 32.62
N ARG A 27 10.85 -12.84 31.93
CA ARG A 27 12.24 -12.38 31.73
C ARG A 27 12.37 -11.40 30.56
N LEU A 28 11.32 -11.24 29.77
CA LEU A 28 11.18 -10.24 28.71
C LEU A 28 10.30 -9.12 29.26
N ILE A 29 10.90 -7.97 29.51
CA ILE A 29 10.23 -6.84 30.16
C ILE A 29 10.06 -5.73 29.14
N GLU A 30 8.85 -5.19 29.05
CA GLU A 30 8.56 -4.00 28.27
C GLU A 30 8.03 -2.92 29.21
N LEU A 31 8.60 -1.72 29.13
CA LEU A 31 8.25 -0.59 29.99
C LEU A 31 7.91 0.64 29.14
N GLU A 32 6.99 1.47 29.61
CA GLU A 32 6.82 2.81 29.05
C GLU A 32 8.02 3.68 29.45
N TYR A 33 8.59 4.42 28.50
CA TYR A 33 9.67 5.35 28.80
C TYR A 33 9.16 6.53 29.63
N ASN A 34 9.84 6.80 30.75
CA ASN A 34 9.60 7.98 31.57
C ASN A 34 10.95 8.62 31.97
N PRO A 35 11.20 9.90 31.61
CA PRO A 35 12.48 10.56 31.88
C PRO A 35 12.77 10.78 33.37
N SER A 36 11.75 10.69 34.24
CA SER A 36 11.88 10.85 35.70
C SER A 36 11.87 9.53 36.47
N GLN A 37 11.92 8.40 35.76
CA GLN A 37 11.90 7.07 36.37
C GLN A 37 13.30 6.44 36.39
N VAL A 38 13.68 5.91 37.56
CA VAL A 38 14.83 5.00 37.68
C VAL A 38 14.33 3.57 37.52
N VAL A 39 14.91 2.83 36.57
CA VAL A 39 14.50 1.47 36.24
C VAL A 39 15.45 0.46 36.86
N ARG A 40 14.93 -0.47 37.66
CA ARG A 40 15.74 -1.51 38.29
C ARG A 40 15.91 -2.71 37.37
N ILE A 41 17.16 -3.11 37.13
CA ILE A 41 17.53 -4.31 36.39
C ILE A 41 18.02 -5.37 37.38
N ASN A 42 17.23 -6.42 37.53
CA ASN A 42 17.60 -7.59 38.31
C ASN A 42 18.52 -8.49 37.46
N GLY A 43 19.80 -8.53 37.81
CA GLY A 43 20.82 -9.37 37.20
C GLY A 43 21.15 -10.61 38.01
N LYS A 44 21.83 -11.55 37.36
CA LYS A 44 22.42 -12.75 37.98
C LYS A 44 23.74 -13.07 37.30
N ALA A 45 24.77 -13.44 38.07
CA ALA A 45 26.08 -13.77 37.51
C ALA A 45 25.95 -14.83 36.40
N ARG A 46 26.78 -14.68 35.35
CA ARG A 46 26.78 -15.51 34.13
C ARG A 46 25.54 -15.37 33.24
N VAL A 47 24.59 -14.50 33.57
CA VAL A 47 23.45 -14.13 32.71
C VAL A 47 23.67 -12.71 32.20
N GLN A 48 23.42 -12.51 30.90
CA GLN A 48 23.50 -11.21 30.26
C GLN A 48 22.09 -10.68 30.02
N ALA A 49 21.84 -9.45 30.44
CA ALA A 49 20.65 -8.69 30.08
C ALA A 49 20.93 -7.87 28.82
N THR A 50 19.92 -7.74 27.97
CA THR A 50 19.95 -6.87 26.79
C THR A 50 18.93 -5.77 26.96
N ILE A 51 19.36 -4.51 26.89
CA ILE A 51 18.49 -3.34 26.88
C ILE A 51 18.35 -2.89 25.43
N MET A 52 17.12 -2.79 24.96
CA MET A 52 16.76 -2.34 23.62
C MET A 52 16.19 -0.93 23.71
N PHE A 53 16.88 0.03 23.10
CA PHE A 53 16.37 1.38 22.90
C PHE A 53 15.60 1.47 21.57
N ALA A 54 14.96 2.61 21.30
CA ALA A 54 14.28 2.83 20.03
C ALA A 54 15.23 2.59 18.83
N GLU A 55 14.68 2.12 17.71
CA GLU A 55 15.49 1.77 16.53
C GLU A 55 16.24 2.97 15.91
N ASP A 56 15.72 4.17 16.15
CA ASP A 56 16.22 5.47 15.74
C ASP A 56 17.08 6.18 16.81
N GLU A 57 17.32 5.51 17.94
CA GLU A 57 18.24 5.98 18.98
C GLU A 57 19.64 5.39 18.83
N VAL A 58 20.63 6.24 19.10
CA VAL A 58 22.06 5.85 19.13
C VAL A 58 22.61 6.21 20.50
N ILE A 59 23.20 5.23 21.18
CA ILE A 59 23.91 5.39 22.45
C ILE A 59 25.15 6.24 22.19
N GLU A 60 25.21 7.38 22.86
CA GLU A 60 26.36 8.29 22.82
C GLU A 60 27.30 7.97 23.97
N ASN A 61 26.76 7.97 25.19
CA ASN A 61 27.55 7.81 26.41
C ASN A 61 26.92 6.80 27.36
N VAL A 62 27.79 6.05 28.05
CA VAL A 62 27.41 5.11 29.11
C VAL A 62 28.26 5.40 30.33
N ALA A 63 27.63 5.67 31.47
CA ALA A 63 28.30 5.91 32.75
C ALA A 63 27.81 4.90 33.79
N ILE A 64 28.73 4.14 34.37
CA ILE A 64 28.44 3.15 35.40
C ILE A 64 29.26 3.44 36.66
N GLY A 65 28.64 3.30 37.84
CA GLY A 65 29.32 3.56 39.12
C GLY A 65 30.42 2.54 39.44
N ASP A 66 30.08 1.24 39.39
CA ASP A 66 30.99 0.13 39.64
C ASP A 66 31.23 -0.69 38.38
N SER A 67 32.23 -0.28 37.59
CA SER A 67 32.69 -0.98 36.38
C SER A 67 33.52 -2.23 36.66
N GLN A 68 33.90 -2.49 37.93
CA GLN A 68 34.64 -3.71 38.30
C GLN A 68 33.71 -4.88 38.51
N SER A 69 32.52 -4.64 39.06
CA SER A 69 31.51 -5.67 39.30
C SER A 69 30.53 -5.86 38.13
N TRP A 70 30.58 -5.00 37.12
CA TRP A 70 29.66 -5.01 35.99
C TRP A 70 30.37 -4.76 34.66
N GLN A 71 30.07 -5.59 33.68
CA GLN A 71 30.46 -5.39 32.29
C GLN A 71 29.28 -4.82 31.51
N VAL A 72 29.53 -3.73 30.79
CA VAL A 72 28.55 -3.07 29.93
C VAL A 72 29.15 -2.90 28.54
N THR A 73 28.41 -3.28 27.50
CA THR A 73 28.91 -3.23 26.12
C THR A 73 27.79 -2.89 25.15
N PRO A 74 27.89 -1.78 24.40
CA PRO A 74 26.95 -1.48 23.33
C PRO A 74 27.19 -2.37 22.10
N ASN A 75 26.15 -2.59 21.29
CA ASN A 75 26.33 -3.21 19.97
C ASN A 75 26.94 -2.23 18.96
N LYS A 76 27.32 -2.73 17.77
CA LYS A 76 27.91 -1.91 16.70
C LYS A 76 26.98 -0.78 16.20
N ARG A 77 25.67 -1.00 16.22
CA ARG A 77 24.66 0.00 15.85
C ARG A 77 24.38 1.00 16.99
N ALA A 78 24.91 0.74 18.18
CA ALA A 78 24.71 1.49 19.41
C ALA A 78 23.23 1.69 19.79
N ASN A 79 22.32 0.78 19.44
CA ASN A 79 20.92 0.82 19.89
C ASN A 79 20.57 -0.30 20.89
N LEU A 80 21.52 -1.22 21.12
CA LEU A 80 21.42 -2.27 22.12
C LEU A 80 22.55 -2.11 23.13
N LEU A 81 22.23 -2.30 24.41
CA LEU A 81 23.21 -2.31 25.49
C LEU A 81 23.18 -3.66 26.21
N PHE A 82 24.31 -4.34 26.23
CA PHE A 82 24.49 -5.58 26.96
C PHE A 82 25.02 -5.28 28.35
N VAL A 83 24.34 -5.80 29.38
CA VAL A 83 24.70 -5.60 30.79
C VAL A 83 24.87 -6.96 31.45
N LYS A 84 26.03 -7.18 32.05
CA LYS A 84 26.38 -8.47 32.67
C LYS A 84 27.06 -8.26 34.03
N PRO A 85 26.51 -8.80 35.12
CA PRO A 85 27.20 -8.79 36.41
C PRO A 85 28.36 -9.78 36.42
N LEU A 86 29.48 -9.34 36.98
CA LEU A 86 30.70 -10.12 37.19
C LEU A 86 30.78 -10.69 38.62
N ALA A 87 30.05 -10.11 39.57
CA ALA A 87 29.93 -10.58 40.95
C ALA A 87 28.49 -10.96 41.31
N ASP A 88 28.34 -11.88 42.27
CA ASP A 88 27.02 -12.42 42.66
C ASP A 88 26.17 -11.41 43.44
N ASN A 89 26.78 -10.54 44.25
CA ASN A 89 26.08 -9.53 45.06
C ASN A 89 26.68 -8.16 44.77
N ALA A 90 26.20 -7.53 43.70
CA ALA A 90 26.67 -6.21 43.26
C ALA A 90 25.49 -5.27 43.04
N VAL A 91 25.62 -4.03 43.51
CA VAL A 91 24.61 -2.98 43.33
C VAL A 91 25.31 -1.73 42.85
N THR A 92 24.83 -1.14 41.76
CA THR A 92 25.36 0.12 41.24
C THR A 92 24.33 0.84 40.37
N ASN A 93 24.59 2.10 40.07
CA ASN A 93 23.81 2.87 39.12
C ASN A 93 24.43 2.80 37.71
N LEU A 94 23.57 2.95 36.70
CA LEU A 94 23.94 3.05 35.30
C LEU A 94 23.12 4.17 34.64
N THR A 95 23.81 5.11 34.00
CA THR A 95 23.21 6.16 33.19
C THR A 95 23.58 5.92 31.73
N VAL A 96 22.58 5.92 30.85
CA VAL A 96 22.76 5.79 29.41
C VAL A 96 22.21 7.03 28.74
N VAL A 97 23.05 7.74 27.99
CA VAL A 97 22.66 8.90 27.21
C VAL A 97 22.66 8.49 25.74
N THR A 98 21.52 8.67 25.08
CA THR A 98 21.34 8.45 23.65
C THR A 98 21.14 9.79 22.94
N SER A 99 21.14 9.76 21.61
CA SER A 99 20.85 10.92 20.76
C SER A 99 19.47 11.57 21.01
N GLN A 100 18.55 10.89 21.67
CA GLN A 100 17.20 11.40 21.95
C GLN A 100 16.84 11.45 23.43
N ARG A 101 17.35 10.52 24.25
CA ARG A 101 16.84 10.24 25.60
C ARG A 101 17.96 9.94 26.59
N THR A 102 17.65 10.08 27.87
CA THR A 102 18.53 9.66 28.97
C THR A 102 17.80 8.64 29.82
N TYR A 103 18.48 7.53 30.11
CA TYR A 103 17.93 6.43 30.89
C TYR A 103 18.73 6.28 32.18
N LEU A 104 18.00 6.08 33.28
CA LEU A 104 18.55 5.89 34.62
C LEU A 104 18.22 4.49 35.11
N PHE A 105 19.24 3.74 35.49
CA PHE A 105 19.11 2.36 35.92
C PHE A 105 19.74 2.09 37.29
N ASP A 106 19.06 1.25 38.07
CA ASP A 106 19.63 0.58 39.23
C ASP A 106 19.94 -0.86 38.86
N LEU A 107 21.23 -1.23 38.87
CA LEU A 107 21.67 -2.59 38.59
C LEU A 107 21.78 -3.35 39.90
N VAL A 108 21.08 -4.49 40.01
CA VAL A 108 21.13 -5.34 41.21
C VAL A 108 21.38 -6.79 40.84
N ALA A 109 22.55 -7.31 41.17
CA ALA A 109 22.90 -8.72 41.04
C ALA A 109 22.63 -9.48 42.34
N ASN A 110 21.92 -10.61 42.24
CA ASN A 110 21.76 -11.56 43.33
C ASN A 110 21.54 -12.98 42.78
N PRO A 111 22.10 -14.05 43.37
CA PRO A 111 21.88 -15.42 42.90
C PRO A 111 20.39 -15.87 42.93
N ARG A 112 19.59 -15.26 43.82
CA ARG A 112 18.15 -15.51 43.98
C ARG A 112 17.27 -14.68 43.06
N ASN A 113 17.82 -13.68 42.36
CA ASN A 113 17.04 -12.88 41.42
C ASN A 113 16.58 -13.74 40.24
N GLN A 114 15.39 -13.44 39.74
CA GLN A 114 15.01 -13.80 38.39
C GLN A 114 15.68 -12.80 37.43
N PRO A 115 16.62 -13.23 36.58
CA PRO A 115 17.36 -12.31 35.73
C PRO A 115 16.53 -11.86 34.54
N VAL A 116 16.66 -10.59 34.19
CA VAL A 116 16.12 -10.02 32.94
C VAL A 116 16.99 -10.49 31.77
N TYR A 117 16.35 -10.94 30.69
CA TYR A 117 17.03 -11.30 29.44
C TYR A 117 16.95 -10.17 28.42
N VAL A 118 15.76 -9.61 28.25
CA VAL A 118 15.51 -8.49 27.34
C VAL A 118 14.65 -7.47 28.06
N MET A 119 15.03 -6.20 27.94
CA MET A 119 14.23 -5.07 28.36
C MET A 119 14.06 -4.12 27.18
N SER A 120 12.82 -3.77 26.84
CA SER A 120 12.48 -2.81 25.79
C SER A 120 11.65 -1.66 26.36
N PHE A 121 11.64 -0.55 25.62
CA PHE A 121 10.84 0.62 25.94
C PHE A 121 9.77 0.89 24.89
N ARG A 122 8.60 1.31 25.35
CA ARG A 122 7.53 1.90 24.52
C ARG A 122 7.52 3.40 24.68
N TYR A 123 7.17 4.07 23.59
CA TYR A 123 7.18 5.53 23.47
C TYR A 123 5.81 5.99 22.96
N PRO A 124 4.81 6.17 23.84
CA PRO A 124 3.43 6.46 23.45
C PRO A 124 3.31 7.66 22.52
N GLU A 125 4.13 8.69 22.73
CA GLU A 125 4.14 9.89 21.90
C GLU A 125 4.58 9.60 20.45
N LEU A 126 5.57 8.73 20.25
CA LEU A 126 6.05 8.35 18.93
C LEU A 126 5.05 7.44 18.23
N GLU A 127 4.44 6.51 18.96
CA GLU A 127 3.43 5.60 18.40
C GLU A 127 2.17 6.38 17.96
N ALA A 128 1.74 7.37 18.74
CA ALA A 128 0.66 8.27 18.36
C ALA A 128 1.01 9.11 17.12
N ALA A 129 2.23 9.65 17.05
CA ALA A 129 2.69 10.43 15.90
C ALA A 129 2.77 9.59 14.62
N LYS A 130 3.29 8.35 14.70
CA LYS A 130 3.32 7.41 13.57
C LYS A 130 1.91 7.06 13.09
N ALA A 131 0.99 6.81 14.02
CA ALA A 131 -0.39 6.51 13.68
C ALA A 131 -1.07 7.68 12.94
N ALA A 132 -0.89 8.91 13.44
CA ALA A 132 -1.42 10.11 12.80
C ALA A 132 -0.80 10.36 11.42
N ALA A 133 0.50 10.12 11.25
CA ALA A 133 1.17 10.24 9.96
C ALA A 133 0.65 9.19 8.96
N ALA A 134 0.47 7.95 9.39
CA ALA A 134 -0.08 6.89 8.55
C ALA A 134 -1.53 7.19 8.10
N GLU A 135 -2.35 7.74 8.99
CA GLU A 135 -3.71 8.19 8.64
C GLU A 135 -3.70 9.30 7.60
N LEU A 136 -2.78 10.26 7.73
CA LEU A 136 -2.64 11.36 6.77
C LEU A 136 -2.21 10.84 5.39
N GLU A 137 -1.24 9.93 5.32
CA GLU A 137 -0.81 9.35 4.04
C GLU A 137 -1.93 8.51 3.41
N ALA A 138 -2.63 7.68 4.19
CA ALA A 138 -3.78 6.93 3.70
C ALA A 138 -4.87 7.85 3.12
N ARG A 139 -5.14 8.99 3.78
CA ARG A 139 -6.07 10.00 3.27
C ARG A 139 -5.58 10.65 1.99
N ARG A 140 -4.28 10.91 1.85
CA ARG A 140 -3.70 11.46 0.62
C ARG A 140 -3.82 10.48 -0.54
N GLU A 141 -3.53 9.21 -0.31
CA GLU A 141 -3.67 8.15 -1.31
C GLU A 141 -5.13 7.99 -1.76
N ALA A 142 -6.08 8.00 -0.81
CA ALA A 142 -7.50 7.98 -1.11
C ALA A 142 -7.90 9.18 -1.99
N ASN A 143 -7.52 10.40 -1.59
CA ASN A 143 -7.79 11.61 -2.37
C ASN A 143 -7.14 11.57 -3.76
N ALA A 144 -5.92 11.03 -3.89
CA ALA A 144 -5.24 10.89 -5.18
C ALA A 144 -5.98 9.92 -6.10
N SER A 145 -6.50 8.81 -5.56
CA SER A 145 -7.30 7.86 -6.32
C SER A 145 -8.63 8.47 -6.77
N GLU A 146 -9.29 9.27 -5.93
CA GLU A 146 -10.51 10.01 -6.29
C GLU A 146 -10.23 11.05 -7.38
N MET A 147 -9.12 11.78 -7.28
CA MET A 147 -8.70 12.74 -8.31
C MET A 147 -8.33 12.05 -9.63
N ALA A 148 -7.74 10.86 -9.60
CA ALA A 148 -7.44 10.08 -10.81
C ALA A 148 -8.73 9.57 -11.47
N ALA A 149 -9.72 9.14 -10.68
CA ALA A 149 -11.03 8.74 -11.20
C ALA A 149 -11.82 9.95 -11.77
N ALA A 150 -11.77 11.10 -11.10
CA ALA A 150 -12.45 12.31 -11.55
C ALA A 150 -11.85 12.92 -12.84
N ASN A 151 -10.55 12.75 -13.06
CA ASN A 151 -9.86 13.25 -14.25
C ASN A 151 -9.72 12.20 -15.37
N ASP A 152 -10.37 11.03 -15.26
CA ASP A 152 -10.34 10.03 -16.33
C ASP A 152 -11.13 10.54 -17.56
N PRO A 153 -10.47 10.84 -18.69
CA PRO A 153 -11.12 11.38 -19.88
C PRO A 153 -12.11 10.41 -20.54
N PHE A 154 -12.14 9.15 -20.10
CA PHE A 154 -13.07 8.12 -20.57
C PHE A 154 -14.05 7.66 -19.46
N ALA A 155 -14.11 8.35 -18.31
CA ALA A 155 -15.18 8.13 -17.35
C ALA A 155 -16.52 8.53 -17.99
N VAL A 156 -17.42 7.57 -18.15
CA VAL A 156 -18.75 7.81 -18.70
C VAL A 156 -19.56 8.61 -17.68
N LEU A 157 -19.68 9.92 -17.89
CA LEU A 157 -20.39 10.83 -16.99
C LEU A 157 -21.92 10.72 -17.10
N ASP A 158 -22.43 10.27 -18.26
CA ASP A 158 -23.86 10.04 -18.51
C ASP A 158 -24.07 8.74 -19.30
N PRO A 159 -24.59 7.66 -18.67
CA PRO A 159 -24.90 6.41 -19.35
C PRO A 159 -25.92 6.54 -20.49
N ALA A 160 -26.77 7.57 -20.50
CA ALA A 160 -27.75 7.79 -21.55
C ALA A 160 -27.12 8.29 -22.87
N SER A 161 -25.87 8.81 -22.81
CA SER A 161 -25.15 9.26 -24.00
C SER A 161 -24.51 8.13 -24.81
N LEU A 162 -24.51 6.91 -24.27
CA LEU A 162 -23.86 5.75 -24.89
C LEU A 162 -24.66 5.20 -26.07
N ASN A 163 -23.96 4.99 -27.19
CA ASN A 163 -24.51 4.35 -28.37
C ASN A 163 -24.11 2.86 -28.41
N PHE A 164 -25.12 1.99 -28.38
CA PHE A 164 -24.97 0.54 -28.47
C PHE A 164 -25.36 -0.04 -29.83
N ALA A 165 -25.66 0.82 -30.83
CA ALA A 165 -26.12 0.40 -32.16
C ALA A 165 -24.97 -0.13 -33.02
N TRP A 166 -24.24 -1.13 -32.53
CA TRP A 166 -23.13 -1.79 -33.22
C TRP A 166 -23.54 -3.19 -33.67
N GLU A 167 -23.58 -3.38 -34.98
CA GLU A 167 -23.88 -4.67 -35.62
C GLU A 167 -22.59 -5.44 -35.88
N LYS A 168 -22.61 -6.76 -35.72
CA LYS A 168 -21.44 -7.64 -35.92
C LYS A 168 -21.72 -8.60 -37.08
N ARG A 169 -20.78 -8.72 -38.01
CA ARG A 169 -20.82 -9.64 -39.16
C ARG A 169 -19.51 -10.40 -39.30
N GLY A 170 -19.51 -11.49 -40.06
CA GLY A 170 -18.33 -12.35 -40.25
C GLY A 170 -18.11 -13.31 -39.08
N ASP A 171 -16.85 -13.67 -38.83
CA ASP A 171 -16.51 -14.72 -37.87
C ASP A 171 -16.83 -14.32 -36.42
N ALA A 172 -17.62 -15.14 -35.74
CA ALA A 172 -18.03 -14.92 -34.34
C ALA A 172 -16.90 -15.17 -33.33
N SER A 173 -15.82 -15.87 -33.72
CA SER A 173 -14.63 -16.06 -32.88
C SER A 173 -14.00 -14.70 -32.52
N LEU A 174 -14.04 -13.76 -33.47
CA LEU A 174 -13.41 -12.44 -33.39
C LEU A 174 -14.30 -11.38 -32.75
N HIS A 175 -15.61 -11.64 -32.60
CA HIS A 175 -16.55 -10.63 -32.11
C HIS A 175 -16.26 -10.24 -30.65
N PRO A 176 -16.25 -8.93 -30.32
CA PRO A 176 -16.22 -8.50 -28.94
C PRO A 176 -17.52 -8.88 -28.24
N VAL A 177 -17.46 -9.14 -26.93
CA VAL A 177 -18.65 -9.39 -26.10
C VAL A 177 -19.49 -8.13 -25.96
N ARG A 178 -18.85 -6.96 -25.86
CA ARG A 178 -19.52 -5.64 -25.81
C ARG A 178 -18.87 -4.68 -26.79
N ALA A 179 -19.69 -3.93 -27.51
CA ALA A 179 -19.27 -2.83 -28.38
C ALA A 179 -20.22 -1.65 -28.17
N TYR A 180 -19.67 -0.49 -27.84
CA TYR A 180 -20.43 0.75 -27.69
C TYR A 180 -19.52 1.96 -27.86
N ASP A 181 -20.09 3.15 -28.09
CA ASP A 181 -19.34 4.40 -28.13
C ASP A 181 -20.00 5.49 -27.27
N ASP A 182 -19.21 6.44 -26.79
CA ASP A 182 -19.68 7.65 -26.09
C ASP A 182 -19.69 8.89 -27.02
N GLY A 183 -19.49 8.66 -28.32
CA GLY A 183 -19.34 9.70 -29.33
C GLY A 183 -17.95 10.32 -29.46
N ARG A 184 -17.01 10.00 -28.58
CA ARG A 184 -15.59 10.39 -28.65
C ARG A 184 -14.69 9.18 -28.89
N ALA A 185 -14.99 8.07 -28.23
CA ALA A 185 -14.24 6.83 -28.30
C ALA A 185 -15.18 5.62 -28.43
N THR A 186 -14.67 4.55 -29.03
CA THR A 186 -15.35 3.26 -29.15
C THR A 186 -14.74 2.28 -28.15
N PHE A 187 -15.58 1.62 -27.37
CA PHE A 187 -15.21 0.66 -26.33
C PHE A 187 -15.58 -0.74 -26.81
N LEU A 188 -14.57 -1.59 -26.95
CA LEU A 188 -14.69 -2.96 -27.43
C LEU A 188 -14.14 -3.92 -26.36
N SER A 189 -14.98 -4.78 -25.80
CA SER A 189 -14.55 -5.70 -24.73
C SER A 189 -14.43 -7.14 -25.25
N TRP A 190 -13.32 -7.80 -24.92
CA TRP A 190 -13.12 -9.24 -25.11
C TRP A 190 -12.81 -9.89 -23.76
N PRO A 191 -13.32 -11.10 -23.50
CA PRO A 191 -12.94 -11.82 -22.31
C PRO A 191 -11.43 -12.14 -22.36
N SER A 192 -10.80 -12.15 -21.19
CA SER A 192 -9.36 -12.34 -21.01
C SER A 192 -8.79 -13.67 -21.55
N ASP A 193 -9.65 -14.65 -21.85
CA ASP A 193 -9.30 -15.95 -22.43
C ASP A 193 -9.26 -15.97 -23.97
N ARG A 194 -9.66 -14.87 -24.63
CA ARG A 194 -9.60 -14.74 -26.09
C ARG A 194 -8.49 -13.80 -26.53
N ALA A 195 -7.79 -14.20 -27.59
CA ALA A 195 -6.83 -13.32 -28.26
C ALA A 195 -7.57 -12.13 -28.90
N VAL A 196 -7.02 -10.93 -28.70
CA VAL A 196 -7.50 -9.70 -29.33
C VAL A 196 -7.11 -9.73 -30.82
N PRO A 197 -8.06 -9.59 -31.76
CA PRO A 197 -7.75 -9.50 -33.18
C PRO A 197 -7.10 -8.15 -33.53
N ALA A 198 -6.47 -8.07 -34.70
CA ALA A 198 -6.04 -6.79 -35.25
C ALA A 198 -7.27 -5.91 -35.53
N ILE A 199 -7.27 -4.68 -35.01
CA ILE A 199 -8.36 -3.72 -35.13
C ILE A 199 -7.97 -2.70 -36.20
N LEU A 200 -8.69 -2.72 -37.32
CA LEU A 200 -8.51 -1.79 -38.43
C LEU A 200 -9.77 -0.94 -38.61
N ILE A 201 -9.62 0.28 -39.12
CA ILE A 201 -10.73 1.14 -39.50
C ILE A 201 -10.66 1.42 -41.00
N THR A 202 -11.83 1.59 -41.62
CA THR A 202 -11.95 1.92 -43.04
C THR A 202 -12.14 3.43 -43.18
N ASP A 203 -11.33 4.07 -44.04
CA ASP A 203 -11.53 5.49 -44.37
C ASP A 203 -12.68 5.73 -45.37
N SER A 204 -12.86 7.00 -45.76
CA SER A 204 -13.88 7.41 -46.75
C SER A 204 -13.64 6.87 -48.16
N GLU A 205 -12.43 6.39 -48.46
CA GLU A 205 -12.04 5.85 -49.77
C GLU A 205 -12.09 4.31 -49.79
N GLY A 206 -12.36 3.67 -48.64
CA GLY A 206 -12.47 2.21 -48.52
C GLY A 206 -11.17 1.54 -48.12
N THR A 207 -10.11 2.29 -47.78
CA THR A 207 -8.81 1.73 -47.39
C THR A 207 -8.82 1.34 -45.91
N GLU A 208 -8.37 0.14 -45.59
CA GLU A 208 -8.22 -0.35 -44.22
C GLU A 208 -6.87 0.07 -43.63
N GLY A 209 -6.86 0.70 -42.46
CA GLY A 209 -5.64 1.08 -41.74
C GLY A 209 -5.72 0.81 -40.23
N PRO A 210 -4.57 0.69 -39.55
CA PRO A 210 -4.53 0.50 -38.11
C PRO A 210 -5.06 1.75 -37.36
N VAL A 211 -5.63 1.54 -36.17
CA VAL A 211 -6.12 2.62 -35.31
C VAL A 211 -5.39 2.64 -33.97
N ASN A 212 -5.18 3.85 -33.44
CA ASN A 212 -4.67 4.00 -32.09
C ASN A 212 -5.73 3.58 -31.07
N PHE A 213 -5.35 2.64 -30.21
CA PHE A 213 -6.18 2.18 -29.12
C PHE A 213 -5.41 2.11 -27.80
N THR A 214 -6.15 2.06 -26.71
CA THR A 214 -5.62 1.85 -25.36
C THR A 214 -6.31 0.65 -24.74
N VAL A 215 -5.55 -0.24 -24.10
CA VAL A 215 -6.10 -1.42 -23.42
C VAL A 215 -6.37 -1.07 -21.95
N ARG A 216 -7.56 -1.37 -21.46
CA ARG A 216 -8.00 -1.18 -20.08
C ARG A 216 -8.71 -2.44 -19.58
N GLY A 217 -7.95 -3.32 -18.91
CA GLY A 217 -8.44 -4.64 -18.53
C GLY A 217 -8.87 -5.43 -19.76
N GLU A 218 -10.13 -5.86 -19.77
CA GLU A 218 -10.78 -6.59 -20.88
C GLU A 218 -11.32 -5.68 -22.01
N THR A 219 -11.21 -4.36 -21.86
CA THR A 219 -11.77 -3.40 -22.82
C THR A 219 -10.69 -2.64 -23.58
N ILE A 220 -10.85 -2.57 -24.89
CA ILE A 220 -10.03 -1.78 -25.80
C ILE A 220 -10.79 -0.50 -26.12
N VAL A 221 -10.13 0.63 -25.86
CA VAL A 221 -10.64 1.97 -26.12
C VAL A 221 -9.99 2.48 -27.39
N VAL A 222 -10.76 2.48 -28.47
CA VAL A 222 -10.37 3.08 -29.75
C VAL A 222 -10.66 4.57 -29.68
N GLN A 223 -9.66 5.43 -29.92
CA GLN A 223 -9.79 6.89 -29.81
C GLN A 223 -10.47 7.53 -31.03
N ALA A 224 -11.56 6.91 -31.49
CA ALA A 224 -12.37 7.33 -32.62
C ALA A 224 -13.73 6.62 -32.60
N VAL A 225 -14.70 7.15 -33.35
CA VAL A 225 -16.01 6.50 -33.60
C VAL A 225 -16.20 6.29 -35.11
N PRO A 226 -15.53 5.28 -35.70
CA PRO A 226 -15.63 4.99 -37.13
C PRO A 226 -16.99 4.38 -37.48
N ARG A 227 -17.37 4.47 -38.76
CA ARG A 227 -18.57 3.78 -39.27
C ARG A 227 -18.39 2.27 -39.37
N GLN A 228 -17.17 1.83 -39.65
CA GLN A 228 -16.83 0.43 -39.81
C GLN A 228 -15.49 0.14 -39.13
N ILE A 229 -15.43 -0.98 -38.41
CA ILE A 229 -14.22 -1.55 -37.82
C ILE A 229 -14.06 -2.96 -38.37
N VAL A 230 -12.89 -3.25 -38.92
CA VAL A 230 -12.52 -4.58 -39.40
C VAL A 230 -11.66 -5.25 -38.33
N LEU A 231 -12.02 -6.47 -37.95
CA LEU A 231 -11.29 -7.31 -37.02
C LEU A 231 -10.65 -8.44 -37.82
N ARG A 232 -9.33 -8.62 -37.70
CA ARG A 232 -8.60 -9.67 -38.43
C ARG A 232 -7.76 -10.55 -37.51
N HIS A 233 -7.76 -11.84 -37.77
CA HIS A 233 -6.84 -12.79 -37.16
C HIS A 233 -6.48 -13.89 -38.17
N GLY A 234 -5.26 -13.84 -38.72
CA GLY A 234 -4.89 -14.71 -39.84
C GLY A 234 -5.80 -14.47 -41.06
N ASP A 235 -6.43 -15.55 -41.54
CA ASP A 235 -7.38 -15.52 -42.66
C ASP A 235 -8.83 -15.23 -42.22
N GLU A 236 -9.11 -15.22 -40.91
CA GLU A 236 -10.43 -14.91 -40.37
C GLU A 236 -10.66 -13.40 -40.32
N SER A 237 -11.88 -12.97 -40.64
CA SER A 237 -12.30 -11.58 -40.56
C SER A 237 -13.72 -11.41 -40.01
N ALA A 238 -13.90 -10.31 -39.26
CA ALA A 238 -15.19 -9.86 -38.79
C ALA A 238 -15.33 -8.35 -38.97
N LEU A 239 -16.57 -7.89 -39.09
CA LEU A 239 -16.91 -6.49 -39.32
C LEU A 239 -17.83 -6.00 -38.20
N LEU A 240 -17.49 -4.85 -37.61
CA LEU A 240 -18.39 -4.11 -36.73
C LEU A 240 -18.89 -2.86 -37.48
N ILE A 241 -20.21 -2.70 -37.54
CA ILE A 241 -20.87 -1.61 -38.25
C ILE A 241 -21.60 -0.73 -37.22
N ASN A 242 -21.28 0.56 -37.20
CA ASN A 242 -21.97 1.52 -36.35
C ASN A 242 -23.24 2.02 -37.06
N ASN A 243 -24.40 1.55 -36.60
CA ASN A 243 -25.74 1.96 -37.06
C ASN A 243 -26.30 3.16 -36.27
N GLY A 244 -25.49 3.77 -35.40
CA GLY A 244 -25.85 4.94 -34.61
C GLY A 244 -25.73 6.27 -35.37
N PRO A 245 -25.80 7.41 -34.64
CA PRO A 245 -25.71 8.74 -35.23
C PRO A 245 -24.40 8.95 -36.02
N VAL A 246 -24.44 9.69 -37.13
CA VAL A 246 -23.23 10.02 -37.91
C VAL A 246 -22.33 10.90 -37.06
N ARG A 247 -21.08 10.47 -36.85
CA ARG A 247 -20.04 11.26 -36.21
C ARG A 247 -18.82 11.35 -37.14
N PRO A 248 -18.12 12.50 -37.20
CA PRO A 248 -16.92 12.62 -38.03
C PRO A 248 -15.87 11.63 -37.54
N SER A 249 -15.36 10.80 -38.44
CA SER A 249 -14.21 9.94 -38.15
C SER A 249 -12.92 10.74 -38.37
N PRO A 250 -11.91 10.64 -37.49
CA PRO A 250 -10.61 11.23 -37.75
C PRO A 250 -9.96 10.56 -38.98
N PRO A 251 -9.16 11.30 -39.77
CA PRO A 251 -8.45 10.73 -40.91
C PRO A 251 -7.51 9.62 -40.44
N LEU A 252 -7.44 8.52 -41.22
CA LEU A 252 -6.41 7.49 -41.04
C LEU A 252 -5.03 8.15 -41.11
N ARG A 253 -4.15 7.82 -40.17
CA ARG A 253 -2.73 8.15 -40.31
C ARG A 253 -2.15 7.24 -41.38
N ASP A 254 -1.71 7.84 -42.47
CA ASP A 254 -1.15 7.13 -43.60
C ASP A 254 0.32 6.78 -43.32
N ASP A 255 0.55 5.77 -42.47
CA ASP A 255 1.90 5.34 -42.08
C ASP A 255 2.70 4.82 -43.30
N ALA A 256 2.02 4.40 -44.38
CA ALA A 256 2.63 4.00 -45.64
C ALA A 256 3.23 5.19 -46.40
N ALA A 257 2.67 6.40 -46.25
CA ALA A 257 3.24 7.62 -46.81
C ALA A 257 4.51 8.04 -46.06
N LEU A 258 4.57 7.85 -44.75
CA LEU A 258 5.77 8.13 -43.94
C LEU A 258 6.92 7.16 -44.25
N ALA A 259 6.64 5.87 -44.42
CA ALA A 259 7.65 4.87 -44.78
C ALA A 259 8.27 5.12 -46.17
N ARG A 260 7.49 5.65 -47.13
CA ARG A 260 8.01 6.08 -48.45
C ARG A 260 8.89 7.32 -48.36
N VAL A 261 8.50 8.30 -47.53
CA VAL A 261 9.28 9.52 -47.30
C VAL A 261 10.59 9.23 -46.55
N GLU A 262 10.59 8.28 -45.60
CA GLU A 262 11.83 7.84 -44.93
C GLU A 262 12.74 7.00 -45.83
N ALA A 263 12.19 6.16 -46.72
CA ALA A 263 12.97 5.43 -47.71
C ALA A 263 13.60 6.35 -48.77
N GLU A 264 12.86 7.34 -49.29
CA GLU A 264 13.38 8.36 -50.21
C GLU A 264 14.41 9.31 -49.55
N ALA A 265 14.34 9.47 -48.22
CA ALA A 265 15.33 10.23 -47.45
C ALA A 265 16.63 9.42 -47.19
N GLN A 266 16.57 8.08 -47.16
CA GLN A 266 17.74 7.22 -47.05
C GLN A 266 18.46 6.97 -48.39
N GLU A 267 17.77 7.10 -49.52
CA GLU A 267 18.35 6.92 -50.86
C GLU A 267 19.06 8.18 -51.38
N ASN A 268 18.81 9.34 -50.76
CA ASN A 268 19.38 10.65 -51.13
C ASN A 268 20.54 11.11 -50.22
N ASN A 269 21.15 10.21 -49.43
CA ASN A 269 22.28 10.54 -48.55
C ASN A 269 23.49 9.61 -48.77
#